data_AF-X1PYC5-F1
#
_entry.id   AF-X1PYC5-F1
#
_cell.length_a   1.000
_cell.length_b   1.000
_cell.length_c   1.000
_cell.angle_alpha   90.00
_cell.angle_beta   90.00
_cell.angle_gamma   90.00
#
_symmetry.space_group_name_H-M   'P 1'
#
loop_
_entity.id
_entity.type
_entity.pdbx_description
1 polymer ?
#
loop_
_entity_poly.entity_id
_entity_poly.type
_entity_poly.pdbx_seq_one_letter_code
_entity_poly.pdbx_strand_id
1 'polypeptide(L)' 'MVKVNDNEKIEDLGDKGLKIIQAKDSYRFSVDSILLVNFIRVKNYEQIIDLGTGSGIIPLLLFGKRKGLKGEFRP' A
#
# COMPACT_ATOMS: atom_id res chain seq x y z
N MET A 1 7.56 -14.74 11.91
CA MET A 1 7.25 -15.22 10.55
C MET A 1 5.78 -14.94 10.29
N VAL A 2 5.42 -14.36 9.13
CA VAL A 2 4.01 -14.03 8.82
C VAL A 2 3.29 -15.31 8.36
N LYS A 3 2.11 -15.59 8.93
CA LYS A 3 1.28 -16.74 8.53
C LYS A 3 0.47 -16.33 7.30
N VAL A 4 0.50 -17.16 6.26
CA VAL A 4 -0.19 -16.97 4.98
C VAL A 4 -1.04 -18.20 4.71
N ASN A 5 -2.28 -18.01 4.29
CA ASN A 5 -3.17 -19.11 3.93
C ASN A 5 -2.83 -19.67 2.53
N ASP A 6 -3.25 -20.90 2.21
CA ASP A 6 -2.92 -21.55 0.92
C ASP A 6 -3.43 -20.77 -0.32
N ASN A 7 -4.54 -20.06 -0.14
CA ASN A 7 -5.15 -19.19 -1.15
C ASN A 7 -4.59 -17.76 -1.14
N GLU A 8 -3.60 -17.45 -0.32
CA GLU A 8 -2.96 -16.14 -0.25
C GLU A 8 -1.55 -16.17 -0.84
N LYS A 9 -1.05 -14.98 -1.18
CA LYS A 9 0.32 -14.77 -1.63
C LYS A 9 0.85 -13.48 -1.05
N ILE A 10 2.12 -13.48 -0.68
CA ILE A 10 2.85 -12.25 -0.39
C ILE A 10 3.40 -11.71 -1.71
N GLU A 11 3.00 -10.51 -2.07
CA GLU A 11 3.55 -9.76 -3.21
C GLU A 11 4.46 -8.64 -2.71
N ASP A 12 5.62 -8.50 -3.35
CA ASP A 12 6.59 -7.45 -3.07
C ASP A 12 6.22 -6.19 -3.86
N LEU A 13 6.21 -5.04 -3.19
CA LEU A 13 5.81 -3.77 -3.79
C LEU A 13 7.01 -2.94 -4.27
N GLY A 14 8.24 -3.47 -4.17
CA GLY A 14 9.48 -2.87 -4.65
C GLY A 14 9.99 -1.71 -3.80
N ASP A 15 9.10 -0.87 -3.28
CA ASP A 15 9.45 0.30 -2.48
C ASP A 15 9.71 -0.05 -1.01
N LYS A 16 10.89 0.32 -0.50
CA LYS A 16 11.24 0.27 0.94
C LYS A 16 10.97 -1.08 1.63
N GLY A 17 10.99 -2.18 0.88
CA GLY A 17 10.70 -3.52 1.39
C GLY A 17 9.24 -3.75 1.80
N LEU A 18 8.32 -2.92 1.30
CA LEU A 18 6.89 -3.10 1.53
C LEU A 18 6.39 -4.34 0.81
N LYS A 19 5.53 -5.09 1.52
CA LYS A 19 4.90 -6.31 1.02
C LYS A 19 3.42 -6.28 1.37
N ILE A 20 2.61 -6.90 0.53
CA ILE A 20 1.17 -7.03 0.73
C ILE A 20 0.77 -8.50 0.63
N ILE A 21 -0.14 -8.92 1.51
CA ILE A 21 -0.78 -10.24 1.44
C ILE A 21 -2.05 -10.09 0.62
N GLN A 22 -2.25 -10.96 -0.36
CA GLN A 22 -3.43 -10.94 -1.22
C GLN A 22 -4.01 -12.33 -1.38
N ALA A 23 -5.33 -12.44 -1.24
CA ALA A 23 -6.05 -13.64 -1.61
C ALA A 23 -6.15 -13.75 -3.13
N LYS A 24 -5.93 -14.95 -3.67
CA LYS A 24 -6.01 -15.26 -5.11
C LYS A 24 -7.43 -15.08 -5.67
N ASP A 25 -8.43 -15.37 -4.84
CA ASP A 25 -9.85 -15.42 -5.21
C ASP A 25 -10.62 -14.14 -4.80
N SER A 26 -9.90 -13.07 -4.45
CA SER A 26 -10.48 -11.77 -4.09
C SER A 26 -9.87 -10.65 -4.94
N TYR A 27 -10.27 -9.41 -4.67
CA TYR A 27 -9.67 -8.24 -5.31
C TYR A 27 -8.15 -8.24 -5.13
N ARG A 28 -7.44 -8.17 -6.26
CA ARG A 28 -6.00 -7.95 -6.32
C ARG A 28 -5.74 -6.60 -6.96
N PHE A 29 -4.74 -5.89 -6.43
CA PHE A 29 -4.36 -4.60 -7.00
C PHE A 29 -3.99 -4.75 -8.48
N SER A 30 -4.46 -3.81 -9.28
CA SER A 30 -4.14 -3.72 -10.70
C SER A 30 -3.06 -2.66 -10.93
N VAL A 31 -2.59 -2.57 -12.17
CA VAL A 31 -1.74 -1.47 -12.63
C VAL A 31 -2.41 -0.10 -12.39
N ASP A 32 -3.74 -0.02 -12.41
CA ASP A 32 -4.47 1.23 -12.18
C ASP A 32 -4.22 1.79 -10.78
N SER A 33 -4.10 0.93 -9.77
CA SER A 33 -3.78 1.35 -8.39
C SER A 33 -2.39 2.02 -8.33
N ILE A 34 -1.42 1.49 -9.09
CA ILE A 34 -0.06 2.03 -9.17
C ILE A 34 -0.07 3.37 -9.90
N LEU A 35 -0.77 3.45 -11.03
CA LEU A 35 -0.89 4.69 -11.81
C LEU A 35 -1.58 5.79 -11.00
N LEU A 36 -2.64 5.46 -10.27
CA LEU A 36 -3.35 6.41 -9.41
C LEU A 36 -2.44 6.97 -8.31
N VAL A 37 -1.68 6.11 -7.63
CA VAL A 37 -0.69 6.55 -6.62
C VAL A 37 0.38 7.46 -7.24
N ASN A 38 0.80 7.17 -8.47
CA ASN A 38 1.76 8.01 -9.17
C ASN A 38 1.19 9.36 -9.59
N PHE A 39 -0.11 9.43 -9.90
CA PHE A 39 -0.82 10.67 -10.21
C PHE A 39 -0.97 11.60 -9.00
N ILE A 40 -1.10 11.04 -7.79
CA ILE A 40 -1.26 11.81 -6.55
C ILE A 40 0.01 12.63 -6.25
N ARG A 41 -0.17 13.94 -6.06
CA ARG A 41 0.83 14.89 -5.55
C ARG A 41 0.55 15.15 -4.08
N VAL A 42 1.31 14.52 -3.21
CA VAL A 42 1.13 14.62 -1.76
C VAL A 42 2.25 15.39 -1.10
N LYS A 43 1.88 16.31 -0.20
CA LYS A 43 2.81 16.97 0.71
C LYS A 43 2.91 16.15 2.00
N ASN A 44 4.05 16.29 2.69
CA ASN A 44 4.35 15.48 3.87
C ASN A 44 3.44 15.77 5.08
N TYR A 45 2.79 16.93 5.12
CA TYR A 45 1.93 17.36 6.22
C TYR A 45 0.42 17.14 5.97
N GLU A 46 0.04 16.62 4.80
CA GLU A 46 -1.37 16.42 4.46
C GLU A 46 -1.95 15.17 5.15
N GLN A 47 -3.18 15.29 5.62
CA GLN A 47 -3.97 14.14 6.06
C GLN A 47 -4.74 13.59 4.87
N ILE A 48 -4.71 12.26 4.69
CA ILE A 48 -5.25 11.59 3.51
C ILE A 48 -6.12 10.45 4.01
N ILE A 49 -7.29 10.29 3.39
CA ILE A 49 -8.19 9.17 3.61
C ILE A 49 -8.39 8.43 2.29
N ASP A 50 -8.34 7.10 2.33
CA ASP A 50 -8.68 6.23 1.20
C ASP A 50 -10.04 5.57 1.45
N LEU A 51 -11.06 6.05 0.74
CA LEU A 51 -12.42 5.56 0.88
C LEU A 51 -12.63 4.34 -0.02
N GLY A 52 -12.91 3.19 0.58
CA GLY A 52 -13.03 1.93 -0.18
C GLY A 52 -11.68 1.31 -0.54
N THR A 53 -10.71 1.36 0.37
CA THR A 53 -9.31 0.95 0.15
C THR A 53 -9.10 -0.50 -0.32
N GLY A 54 -10.10 -1.37 -0.21
CA GLY A 54 -10.02 -2.77 -0.59
C GLY A 54 -8.88 -3.47 0.15
N SER A 55 -7.87 -3.92 -0.60
CA SER A 55 -6.68 -4.57 -0.04
C SER A 55 -5.72 -3.62 0.69
N GLY A 56 -5.97 -2.31 0.71
CA GLY A 56 -5.06 -1.33 1.31
C GLY A 56 -3.90 -0.90 0.42
N ILE A 57 -3.94 -1.21 -0.89
CA ILE A 57 -2.79 -1.01 -1.78
C ILE A 57 -2.44 0.47 -1.96
N ILE A 58 -3.42 1.34 -2.14
CA ILE A 58 -3.20 2.77 -2.37
C ILE A 58 -2.48 3.41 -1.17
N PRO A 59 -2.98 3.31 0.09
CA PRO A 59 -2.30 3.92 1.23
C PRO A 59 -0.93 3.31 1.50
N LEU A 60 -0.75 2.01 1.23
CA LEU A 60 0.55 1.34 1.40
C LEU A 60 1.60 1.85 0.41
N LEU A 61 1.27 1.94 -0.88
CA LEU A 61 2.15 2.51 -1.89
C LEU A 61 2.40 4.01 -1.64
N LEU A 62 1.39 4.75 -1.19
CA LEU A 62 1.53 6.18 -0.85
C LEU A 62 2.48 6.40 0.33
N PHE A 63 2.45 5.52 1.34
CA PHE A 63 3.43 5.48 2.42
C PHE A 63 4.85 5.21 1.90
N GLY A 64 5.00 4.27 0.96
CA GLY A 64 6.26 4.02 0.25
C GLY A 64 6.81 5.26 -0.46
N LYS A 65 5.94 5.96 -1.21
CA LYS A 65 6.28 7.16 -1.99
C LYS A 65 6.61 8.40 -1.14
N ARG A 66 6.04 8.54 0.07
CA ARG A 66 6.29 9.69 0.95
C ARG A 66 7.76 9.77 1.38
N LYS A 67 8.40 10.92 1.08
CA LYS A 67 9.77 11.22 1.50
C LYS A 67 9.75 11.86 2.89
N GLY A 68 10.23 11.16 3.92
CA GLY A 68 10.48 11.76 5.23
C GLY A 68 9.59 11.32 6.39
N LEU A 69 8.84 10.23 6.26
CA LEU A 69 8.39 9.51 7.46
C LEU A 69 9.61 8.82 8.09
N LYS A 70 10.33 9.51 8.97
CA LYS A 70 10.98 8.83 10.09
C LYS A 70 9.84 8.16 10.84
N GLY A 71 9.94 6.86 11.13
CA GLY A 71 8.86 5.99 11.61
C GLY A 71 8.27 6.32 12.98
N GLU A 72 8.02 7.59 13.29
CA GLU A 72 7.19 8.00 14.40
C GLU A 72 5.73 8.01 13.94
N PHE A 73 5.06 6.89 14.16
CA PHE A 73 3.60 6.86 14.20
C PHE A 73 3.16 7.84 15.30
N ARG A 74 2.59 8.99 14.92
CA ARG A 74 1.98 9.94 15.85
C ARG A 74 0.47 9.71 15.82
N PRO A 75 -0.10 9.07 16.86
CA PRO A 75 -1.55 8.87 16.97
C PRO A 75 -2.30 10.20 17.14
#